data_AF-A0A4P8SQW2-F1
#
_entry.id   AF-A0A4P8SQW2-F1
#
_cell.length_a   1.000
_cell.length_b   1.000
_cell.length_c   1.000
_cell.angle_alpha   90.00
_cell.angle_beta   90.00
_cell.angle_gamma   90.00
#
_symmetry.space_group_name_H-M   'P 1'
#
loop_
_entity.id
_entity.type
_entity.pdbx_description
1 polymer ?
#
loop_
_entity_poly.entity_id
_entity_poly.type
_entity_poly.pdbx_seq_one_letter_code
_entity_poly.pdbx_strand_id
1 'polypeptide(L)'
;MNKHNAVRLAKLSLVPALAMLMFTGVVRAEDLAAGGQQTVSDTFGGDSSLAGWIIFGEIFVGIVTYIKTRNIFALGGVAIVMVFLNVAFGLVG
;
A
#
# COMPACT_ATOMS: atom_id res chain seq x y z
N MET A 1 -16.06 -51.82 -23.81
CA MET A 1 -16.55 -50.49 -24.25
C MET A 1 -16.31 -50.35 -25.75
N ASN A 2 -17.35 -50.08 -26.55
CA ASN A 2 -17.21 -50.02 -28.01
C ASN A 2 -16.35 -48.81 -28.42
N LYS A 3 -15.30 -49.00 -29.24
CA LYS A 3 -14.31 -47.95 -29.56
C LYS A 3 -14.96 -46.68 -30.12
N HIS A 4 -16.04 -46.81 -30.88
CA HIS A 4 -16.81 -45.68 -31.41
C HIS A 4 -17.50 -44.83 -30.34
N ASN A 5 -17.97 -45.44 -29.25
CA ASN A 5 -18.62 -44.72 -28.16
C ASN A 5 -17.58 -44.02 -27.26
N ALA A 6 -16.39 -44.62 -27.11
CA ALA A 6 -15.27 -44.01 -26.40
C ALA A 6 -14.76 -42.75 -27.12
N VAL A 7 -14.67 -42.77 -28.46
CA VAL A 7 -14.26 -41.59 -29.25
C VAL A 7 -15.32 -40.49 -29.21
N ARG A 8 -16.63 -40.84 -29.20
CA ARG A 8 -17.71 -39.85 -29.04
C ARG A 8 -17.70 -39.19 -27.67
N LEU A 9 -17.47 -39.95 -26.61
CA LEU A 9 -17.34 -39.42 -25.25
C LEU A 9 -16.12 -38.51 -25.10
N ALA A 10 -14.97 -38.89 -25.67
CA ALA A 10 -13.76 -38.08 -25.66
C ALA A 10 -13.93 -36.75 -26.42
N LYS A 11 -14.64 -36.76 -27.55
CA LYS A 11 -14.96 -35.52 -28.30
C LYS A 11 -15.97 -34.65 -27.55
N LEU A 12 -16.94 -35.25 -26.88
CA LEU A 12 -17.95 -34.53 -26.10
C LEU A 12 -17.33 -33.88 -24.85
N SER A 13 -16.37 -34.53 -24.20
CA SER A 13 -15.64 -33.98 -23.05
C SER A 13 -14.62 -32.90 -23.40
N LEU A 14 -14.23 -32.80 -24.68
CA LEU A 14 -13.23 -31.83 -25.14
C LEU A 14 -13.75 -30.39 -25.04
N VAL A 15 -15.04 -30.18 -25.33
CA VAL A 15 -15.68 -28.85 -25.31
C VAL A 15 -15.72 -28.23 -23.90
N PRO A 16 -16.23 -28.93 -22.84
CA PRO A 16 -16.18 -28.38 -21.49
C PRO A 16 -14.75 -28.25 -20.95
N ALA A 17 -13.81 -29.13 -21.36
CA ALA A 17 -12.41 -29.01 -20.98
C ALA A 17 -11.73 -27.77 -21.59
N LEU A 18 -11.98 -27.47 -22.87
CA LEU A 18 -11.53 -26.23 -23.50
C LEU A 18 -12.19 -25.02 -22.85
N ALA A 19 -13.49 -25.08 -22.56
CA ALA A 19 -14.18 -24.00 -21.87
C ALA A 19 -13.53 -23.71 -20.50
N MET A 20 -13.25 -24.74 -19.70
CA MET A 20 -12.56 -24.58 -18.43
C MET A 20 -11.16 -23.96 -18.59
N LEU A 21 -10.40 -24.33 -19.62
CA LEU A 21 -9.09 -23.73 -19.94
C LEU A 21 -9.20 -22.24 -20.30
N MET A 22 -10.29 -21.80 -20.93
CA MET A 22 -10.53 -20.38 -21.24
C MET A 22 -10.81 -19.54 -19.98
N PHE A 23 -11.25 -20.18 -18.88
CA PHE A 23 -11.56 -19.52 -17.61
C PHE A 23 -10.44 -19.63 -16.55
N THR A 24 -9.31 -20.30 -16.84
CA THR A 24 -8.21 -20.45 -15.86
C THR A 24 -7.55 -19.13 -15.46
N GLY A 25 -7.78 -18.04 -16.21
CA GLY A 25 -7.29 -16.70 -15.90
C GLY A 25 -8.30 -15.81 -15.15
N VAL A 26 -9.53 -16.28 -14.91
CA VAL A 26 -10.63 -15.44 -14.37
C VAL A 26 -10.67 -15.47 -12.83
N VAL A 27 -10.00 -16.43 -12.18
CA VAL A 27 -9.79 -16.41 -10.73
C VAL A 27 -8.51 -15.63 -10.44
N ARG A 28 -8.60 -14.30 -10.49
CA ARG A 28 -7.54 -13.42 -9.97
C ARG A 28 -7.86 -13.16 -8.50
N ALA A 29 -7.00 -13.62 -7.59
CA ALA A 29 -7.01 -13.15 -6.22
C ALA A 29 -6.41 -11.73 -6.23
N GLU A 30 -7.21 -10.75 -6.66
CA GLU A 30 -6.82 -9.35 -6.64
C GLU A 30 -6.85 -8.87 -5.19
N ASP A 31 -5.75 -8.29 -4.73
CA ASP A 31 -5.68 -7.71 -3.39
C ASP A 31 -6.65 -6.52 -3.32
N LEU A 32 -7.73 -6.69 -2.57
CA LEU A 32 -8.76 -5.67 -2.40
C LEU A 32 -8.18 -4.41 -1.74
N ALA A 33 -7.09 -4.53 -0.96
CA ALA A 33 -6.43 -3.40 -0.32
C ALA A 33 -5.48 -2.63 -1.27
N ALA A 34 -5.07 -3.23 -2.39
CA ALA A 34 -4.13 -2.61 -3.33
C ALA A 34 -4.68 -1.29 -3.90
N GLY A 35 -5.99 -1.20 -4.13
CA GLY A 35 -6.64 0.03 -4.59
C GLY A 35 -6.59 1.19 -3.58
N GLY A 36 -6.57 0.88 -2.28
CA GLY A 36 -6.52 1.89 -1.21
C GLY A 36 -5.09 2.36 -0.89
N GLN A 37 -4.08 1.56 -1.23
CA GLN A 37 -2.70 1.84 -0.87
C GLN A 37 -2.17 3.11 -1.55
N GLN A 38 -2.58 3.38 -2.79
CA GLN A 38 -2.24 4.63 -3.49
C GLN A 38 -2.78 5.85 -2.74
N THR A 39 -4.04 5.83 -2.33
CA THR A 39 -4.66 6.94 -1.60
C THR A 39 -3.98 7.19 -0.25
N VAL A 40 -3.59 6.13 0.45
CA VAL A 40 -2.85 6.24 1.72
C VAL A 40 -1.46 6.83 1.49
N SER A 41 -0.75 6.36 0.46
CA SER A 41 0.57 6.89 0.10
C SER A 41 0.51 8.38 -0.26
N ASP A 42 -0.48 8.79 -1.06
CA ASP A 42 -0.62 10.20 -1.47
C ASP A 42 -1.01 11.11 -0.28
N THR A 43 -1.74 10.58 0.70
CA THR A 43 -2.22 11.36 1.87
C THR A 43 -1.20 11.40 3.02
N PHE A 44 -0.46 10.32 3.24
CA PHE A 44 0.40 10.16 4.42
C PHE A 44 1.87 9.86 4.07
N GLY A 45 2.23 9.73 2.80
CA GLY A 45 3.61 9.50 2.37
C GLY A 45 4.53 10.71 2.58
N GLY A 46 5.83 10.49 2.39
CA GLY A 46 6.87 11.49 2.65
C GLY A 46 6.76 12.75 1.79
N ASP A 47 6.27 12.62 0.57
CA ASP A 47 6.06 13.74 -0.35
C ASP A 47 4.66 14.37 -0.22
N SER A 48 3.86 13.95 0.77
CA SER A 48 2.53 14.49 0.99
C SER A 48 2.57 15.87 1.64
N SER A 49 1.56 16.69 1.29
CA SER A 49 1.29 17.96 1.97
C SER A 49 1.19 17.79 3.49
N LEU A 50 0.63 16.69 3.97
CA LEU A 50 0.46 16.42 5.40
C LEU A 50 1.81 16.25 6.12
N ALA A 51 2.78 15.57 5.49
CA ALA A 51 4.12 15.41 6.04
C ALA A 51 4.82 16.78 6.22
N GLY A 52 4.66 17.68 5.24
CA GLY A 52 5.14 19.05 5.34
C GLY A 52 4.51 19.84 6.48
N TRP A 53 3.18 19.72 6.66
CA TRP A 53 2.47 20.39 7.75
C TRP A 53 2.87 19.91 9.14
N ILE A 54 3.18 18.62 9.31
CA ILE A 54 3.68 18.08 10.59
C ILE A 54 5.01 18.74 10.97
N ILE A 55 5.95 18.82 10.02
CA ILE A 55 7.26 19.43 10.27
C ILE A 55 7.10 20.92 10.59
N PHE A 56 6.24 21.63 9.86
CA PHE A 56 5.95 23.03 10.14
C PHE A 56 5.34 23.24 11.54
N GLY A 57 4.42 22.36 11.93
CA GLY A 57 3.81 22.36 13.27
C GLY A 57 4.82 22.14 14.38
N GLU A 58 5.72 21.17 14.23
CA GLU A 58 6.77 20.90 15.21
C GLU A 58 7.71 22.09 15.38
N ILE A 59 8.12 22.73 14.28
CA ILE A 59 8.96 23.93 14.34
C ILE A 59 8.25 25.05 15.12
N PHE A 60 6.96 25.27 14.85
CA PHE A 60 6.18 26.28 15.56
C PHE A 60 6.07 25.97 17.06
N VAL A 61 5.72 24.73 17.42
CA VAL A 61 5.62 24.30 18.82
C VAL A 61 6.97 24.38 19.54
N GLY A 62 8.05 23.99 18.87
CA GLY A 62 9.42 24.09 19.37
C GLY A 62 9.80 25.55 19.67
N ILE A 63 9.49 26.48 18.77
CA ILE A 63 9.74 27.92 18.97
C ILE A 63 8.94 28.46 20.17
N VAL A 64 7.63 28.19 20.24
CA VAL A 64 6.79 28.67 21.35
C VAL A 64 7.29 28.11 22.69
N THR A 65 7.66 26.83 22.71
CA THR A 65 8.19 26.16 23.91
C THR A 65 9.53 26.74 24.31
N TYR A 66 10.42 27.01 23.36
CA TYR A 66 11.70 27.68 23.61
C TYR A 66 11.51 29.08 24.19
N ILE A 67 10.60 29.89 23.65
CA ILE A 67 10.32 31.24 24.17
C ILE A 67 9.87 31.16 25.63
N LYS A 68 8.97 30.24 25.96
CA LYS A 68 8.39 30.09 27.31
C LYS A 68 9.37 29.51 28.32
N THR A 69 10.15 28.49 27.93
CA THR A 69 10.98 27.71 28.86
C THR A 69 12.46 28.11 28.83
N ARG A 70 12.89 28.82 27.78
CA ARG A 70 14.29 29.18 27.49
C ARG A 70 15.21 27.96 27.39
N ASN A 71 14.66 26.77 27.15
CA ASN A 71 15.41 25.52 27.04
C ASN A 71 15.70 25.19 25.58
N ILE A 72 16.98 25.18 25.18
CA ILE A 72 17.40 24.87 23.81
C ILE A 72 17.09 23.43 23.38
N PHE A 73 17.01 22.49 24.34
CA PHE A 73 16.63 21.11 24.04
C PHE A 73 15.20 21.00 23.51
N ALA A 74 14.35 22.01 23.73
CA ALA A 74 13.00 22.05 23.15
C ALA A 74 13.01 22.12 21.62
N LEU A 75 14.08 22.63 21.00
CA LEU A 75 14.23 22.66 19.53
C LEU A 75 14.73 21.33 18.97
N GLY A 76 15.27 20.45 19.81
CA GLY A 76 15.75 19.12 19.42
C GLY A 76 14.63 18.20 18.91
N GLY A 77 13.38 18.50 19.25
CA GLY A 77 12.20 17.77 18.76
C GLY A 77 12.12 17.73 17.23
N VAL A 78 12.52 18.80 16.54
CA VAL A 78 12.54 18.87 15.06
C VAL A 78 13.43 17.77 14.47
N ALA A 79 14.62 17.56 15.02
CA ALA A 79 15.54 16.54 14.53
C ALA A 79 15.00 15.12 14.78
N ILE A 80 14.37 14.91 15.93
CA ILE A 80 13.74 13.63 16.29
C ILE A 80 12.57 13.32 15.34
N VAL A 81 11.69 14.28 15.10
CA VAL A 81 10.55 14.13 14.18
C VAL A 81 11.02 13.84 12.76
N MET A 82 12.07 14.51 12.29
CA MET A 82 12.65 14.24 10.97
C MET A 82 13.17 12.81 10.83
N VAL A 83 13.92 12.30 11.81
CA VAL A 83 14.41 10.91 11.79
C VAL A 83 13.25 9.92 11.86
N PHE A 84 12.27 10.17 12.73
CA PHE A 84 11.10 9.32 12.89
C PHE A 84 10.29 9.22 11.59
N LEU A 85 9.99 10.35 10.94
CA LEU A 85 9.24 10.38 9.69
C LEU A 85 9.99 9.64 8.56
N ASN A 86 11.30 9.83 8.45
CA ASN A 86 12.11 9.11 7.45
C ASN A 86 12.06 7.60 7.64
N VAL A 87 12.16 7.12 8.89
CA VAL A 87 12.04 5.68 9.19
C VAL A 87 10.61 5.19 8.93
N ALA A 88 9.60 5.94 9.36
CA ALA A 88 8.20 5.56 9.18
C ALA A 88 7.82 5.43 7.71
N PHE A 89 8.21 6.39 6.86
CA PHE A 89 7.95 6.32 5.42
C PHE A 89 8.76 5.22 4.74
N GLY A 90 9.98 4.96 5.21
CA GLY A 90 10.79 3.83 4.73
C GLY A 90 10.21 2.44 5.06
N LEU A 91 9.28 2.33 6.02
CA LEU A 91 8.60 1.07 6.35
C LEU A 91 7.28 0.87 5.58
N VAL A 92 6.68 1.95 5.09
CA VAL A 92 5.38 1.95 4.39
C VAL A 92 5.54 1.89 2.86
N GLY A 93 6.67 2.39 2.35
CA GLY A 93 7.05 2.33 0.94
C GLY A 93 7.48 0.95 0.45
#